data_AF-A0A1G4QZ18-F1
#
_entry.id   AF-A0A1G4QZ18-F1
#
_cell.length_a   1.000
_cell.length_b   1.000
_cell.length_c   1.000
_cell.angle_alpha   90.00
_cell.angle_beta   90.00
_cell.angle_gamma   90.00
#
_symmetry.space_group_name_H-M   'P 1'
#
loop_
_entity.id
_entity.type
_entity.pdbx_description
1 polymer ?
#
loop_
_entity_poly.entity_id
_entity_poly.type
_entity_poly.pdbx_seq_one_letter_code
_entity_poly.pdbx_strand_id
1 'polypeptide(L)'
;MNKHKIRRFIIHILPVNAINPELFDVPPAKCAIIVCTNRTDPYVNIFPVRQRCIVPFADFEMRNCYGAINESHARIIIKFLKRLPRRVTDLYICCSKGGSRSPAVAAAVLRLSGRSDRVVWDNPCYVPNWLVYQTICREAGLFAPDWYVKYLVKRNRRCYLRSVRRGSTGKYERWQIIE
;
A
#
# COMPACT_ATOMS: atom_id res chain seq x y z
N MET A 1 -25.55 2.24 -7.69
CA MET A 1 -24.77 2.45 -6.43
C MET A 1 -23.58 1.49 -6.41
N ASN A 2 -22.35 2.01 -6.40
CA ASN A 2 -21.14 1.25 -6.74
C ASN A 2 -20.72 0.31 -5.57
N LYS A 3 -21.14 -0.97 -5.62
CA LYS A 3 -21.02 -1.98 -4.54
C LYS A 3 -19.58 -2.31 -4.06
N HIS A 4 -18.56 -1.67 -4.64
CA HIS A 4 -17.15 -2.03 -4.44
C HIS A 4 -16.30 -0.94 -3.76
N LYS A 5 -16.86 0.23 -3.43
CA LYS A 5 -16.07 1.33 -2.85
C LYS A 5 -15.81 1.12 -1.36
N ILE A 6 -14.54 1.18 -0.97
CA ILE A 6 -14.14 1.29 0.45
C ILE A 6 -14.19 2.76 0.89
N ARG A 7 -14.20 3.01 2.20
CA ARG A 7 -14.07 4.36 2.74
C ARG A 7 -12.68 4.94 2.45
N ARG A 8 -12.58 6.26 2.43
CA ARG A 8 -11.31 6.98 2.34
C ARG A 8 -10.58 6.94 3.69
N PHE A 9 -9.27 6.72 3.65
CA PHE A 9 -8.37 6.75 4.80
C PHE A 9 -7.23 7.71 4.51
N ILE A 10 -6.67 8.32 5.54
CA ILE A 10 -5.32 8.89 5.45
C ILE A 10 -4.36 7.70 5.36
N ILE A 11 -3.53 7.63 4.31
CA ILE A 11 -2.66 6.48 4.09
C ILE A 11 -1.24 6.85 4.48
N HIS A 12 -0.60 6.01 5.30
CA HIS A 12 0.80 6.15 5.70
C HIS A 12 1.61 4.96 5.17
N ILE A 13 2.70 5.25 4.47
CA ILE A 13 3.64 4.24 3.99
C ILE A 13 4.94 4.37 4.79
N LEU A 14 5.33 3.27 5.42
CA LEU A 14 6.58 3.17 6.18
C LEU A 14 7.10 1.72 6.22
N PRO A 15 8.40 1.52 6.49
CA PRO A 15 8.94 0.22 6.84
C PRO A 15 8.30 -0.33 8.12
N VAL A 16 8.15 -1.66 8.22
CA VAL A 16 7.57 -2.30 9.43
C VAL A 16 8.40 -2.05 10.70
N ASN A 17 9.73 -1.97 10.55
CA ASN A 17 10.66 -1.68 11.65
C ASN A 17 10.74 -0.20 12.03
N ALA A 18 10.02 0.66 11.30
CA ALA A 18 9.90 2.07 11.62
C ALA A 18 8.64 2.36 12.42
N ILE A 19 7.82 1.36 12.78
CA ILE A 19 6.62 1.58 13.59
C ILE A 19 7.06 1.93 15.01
N ASN A 20 6.66 3.11 15.47
CA ASN A 20 6.88 3.59 16.84
C ASN A 20 5.59 4.32 17.29
N PRO A 21 5.10 4.11 18.53
CA PRO A 21 4.03 4.89 19.16
C PRO A 21 4.09 6.41 18.95
N GLU A 22 5.29 6.98 18.92
CA GLU A 22 5.51 8.42 18.73
C GLU A 22 5.18 8.92 17.32
N LEU A 23 5.04 8.02 16.34
CA LEU A 23 4.69 8.39 14.96
C LEU A 23 3.20 8.55 14.72
N PHE A 24 2.34 8.25 15.70
CA PHE A 24 0.91 8.32 15.50
C PHE A 24 0.35 9.71 15.78
N ASP A 25 -0.14 10.36 14.74
CA ASP A 25 -0.82 11.66 14.87
C ASP A 25 -2.19 11.53 15.55
N VAL A 26 -2.76 10.32 15.58
CA VAL A 26 -4.04 10.00 16.22
C VAL A 26 -3.92 8.71 17.07
N PRO A 27 -4.78 8.51 18.09
CA PRO A 27 -4.70 7.31 18.93
C PRO A 27 -4.79 6.00 18.14
N PRO A 28 -4.08 4.91 18.53
CA PRO A 28 -4.12 3.62 17.83
C PRO A 28 -5.52 3.04 17.59
N ALA A 29 -6.50 3.40 18.44
CA ALA A 29 -7.90 3.02 18.26
C ALA A 29 -8.54 3.59 16.97
N LYS A 30 -8.00 4.67 16.41
CA LYS A 30 -8.37 5.28 15.12
C LYS A 30 -7.46 4.86 13.96
N CYS A 31 -6.44 4.04 14.22
CA CYS A 31 -5.51 3.57 13.19
C CYS A 31 -5.79 2.10 12.83
N ALA A 32 -5.51 1.74 11.59
CA ALA A 32 -5.42 0.35 11.14
C ALA A 32 -4.10 0.10 10.41
N ILE A 33 -3.68 -1.15 10.35
CA ILE A 33 -2.41 -1.54 9.73
C ILE A 33 -2.56 -2.74 8.79
N ILE A 34 -1.88 -2.66 7.64
CA ILE A 34 -1.64 -3.77 6.72
C ILE A 34 -0.13 -4.05 6.69
N VAL A 35 0.28 -5.27 7.03
CA VAL A 35 1.69 -5.71 7.02
C VAL A 35 1.88 -6.77 5.93
N CYS A 36 2.71 -6.45 4.94
CA CYS A 36 2.93 -7.27 3.74
C CYS A 36 4.23 -8.12 3.83
N THR A 37 4.70 -8.45 5.03
CA THR A 37 5.98 -9.14 5.26
C THR A 37 5.90 -10.05 6.48
N ASN A 38 6.71 -11.12 6.49
CA ASN A 38 6.92 -12.00 7.64
C ASN A 38 7.76 -11.37 8.75
N ARG A 39 8.37 -10.20 8.52
CA ARG A 39 9.09 -9.49 9.57
C ARG A 39 8.10 -9.04 10.63
N THR A 40 8.36 -9.45 11.87
CA THR A 40 7.60 -9.06 13.04
C THR A 40 8.17 -7.78 13.62
N ASP A 41 7.28 -6.96 14.17
CA ASP A 41 7.65 -5.80 14.97
C ASP A 41 6.68 -5.77 16.18
N PRO A 42 7.19 -5.68 17.42
CA PRO A 42 6.33 -5.68 18.61
C PRO A 42 5.26 -4.58 18.59
N TYR A 43 5.56 -3.44 17.96
CA TYR A 43 4.64 -2.31 17.87
C TYR A 43 3.48 -2.55 16.91
N VAL A 44 3.49 -3.62 16.10
CA VAL A 44 2.29 -4.05 15.35
C VAL A 44 1.17 -4.48 16.30
N ASN A 45 1.49 -4.92 17.53
CA ASN A 45 0.50 -5.39 18.50
C ASN A 45 -0.25 -4.27 19.24
N ILE A 46 0.19 -3.01 19.10
CA ILE A 46 -0.55 -1.87 19.68
C ILE A 46 -1.88 -1.63 18.95
N PHE A 47 -2.00 -2.10 17.70
CA PHE A 47 -3.22 -2.02 16.93
C PHE A 47 -4.19 -3.10 17.40
N PRO A 48 -5.47 -2.77 17.64
CA PRO A 48 -6.49 -3.75 17.95
C PRO A 48 -6.54 -4.87 16.91
N VAL A 49 -6.84 -6.11 17.34
CA VAL A 49 -6.86 -7.29 16.45
C VAL A 49 -7.73 -7.07 15.19
N ARG A 50 -8.89 -6.41 15.34
CA ARG A 50 -9.80 -6.08 14.21
C ARG A 50 -9.29 -4.98 13.27
N GLN A 51 -8.24 -4.26 13.67
CA GLN A 51 -7.62 -3.16 12.94
C GLN A 51 -6.24 -3.55 12.40
N ARG A 52 -5.90 -4.85 12.43
CA ARG A 52 -4.62 -5.39 11.96
C ARG A 52 -4.83 -6.46 10.89
N CYS A 53 -4.08 -6.35 9.81
CA CYS A 53 -4.08 -7.29 8.69
C CYS A 53 -2.64 -7.67 8.34
N ILE A 54 -2.23 -8.90 8.68
CA ILE A 54 -0.91 -9.42 8.34
C ILE A 54 -1.09 -10.41 7.19
N VAL A 55 -0.55 -10.07 6.02
CA VAL A 55 -0.68 -10.86 4.80
C VAL A 55 0.68 -10.89 4.11
N PRO A 56 1.57 -11.81 4.51
CA PRO A 56 2.91 -11.84 3.97
C PRO A 56 2.94 -12.44 2.56
N PHE A 57 3.68 -11.78 1.68
CA PHE A 57 4.03 -12.30 0.36
C PHE A 57 5.41 -11.75 -0.05
N ALA A 58 6.07 -12.47 -0.95
CA ALA A 58 7.37 -12.10 -1.50
C ALA A 58 7.25 -10.88 -2.40
N ASP A 59 8.35 -10.12 -2.52
CA ASP A 59 8.45 -8.95 -3.38
C ASP A 59 8.78 -9.35 -4.81
N PHE A 60 7.97 -10.24 -5.38
CA PHE A 60 8.13 -10.71 -6.74
C PHE A 60 7.21 -9.97 -7.69
N GLU A 61 7.71 -9.76 -8.90
CA GLU A 61 6.98 -9.21 -10.03
C GLU A 61 6.62 -10.29 -11.06
N MET A 62 6.80 -11.57 -10.71
CA MET A 62 6.47 -12.71 -11.59
C MET A 62 5.35 -13.54 -10.95
N ARG A 63 4.26 -13.72 -11.69
CA ARG A 63 3.04 -14.40 -11.21
C ARG A 63 3.28 -15.83 -10.74
N ASN A 64 4.18 -16.55 -11.42
CA ASN A 64 4.40 -17.97 -11.19
C ASN A 64 5.45 -18.25 -10.10
N CYS A 65 6.04 -17.22 -9.51
CA CYS A 65 7.01 -17.41 -8.43
C CYS A 65 6.30 -17.83 -7.15
N TYR A 66 6.84 -18.86 -6.50
CA TYR A 66 6.36 -19.31 -5.20
C TYR A 66 6.39 -18.15 -4.19
N GLY A 67 5.27 -17.93 -3.48
CA GLY A 67 5.13 -16.85 -2.50
C GLY A 67 4.85 -15.47 -3.10
N ALA A 68 4.72 -15.31 -4.42
CA ALA A 68 4.21 -14.08 -5.02
C ALA A 68 2.78 -13.79 -4.52
N ILE A 69 2.36 -12.52 -4.61
CA ILE A 69 0.99 -12.14 -4.31
C ILE A 69 0.01 -12.86 -5.26
N ASN A 70 -1.13 -13.30 -4.73
CA ASN A 70 -2.20 -13.99 -5.46
C ASN A 70 -3.58 -13.48 -5.04
N GLU A 71 -4.63 -14.02 -5.62
CA GLU A 71 -6.03 -13.63 -5.38
C GLU A 71 -6.44 -13.85 -3.91
N SER A 72 -5.91 -14.87 -3.24
CA SER A 72 -6.20 -15.12 -1.81
C SER A 72 -5.66 -13.99 -0.94
N HIS A 73 -4.39 -13.59 -1.16
CA HIS A 73 -3.78 -12.46 -0.47
C HIS A 73 -4.58 -11.16 -0.69
N ALA A 74 -4.97 -10.88 -1.94
CA ALA A 74 -5.77 -9.71 -2.28
C ALA A 74 -7.15 -9.72 -1.60
N ARG A 75 -7.84 -10.86 -1.58
CA ARG A 75 -9.14 -11.00 -0.90
C ARG A 75 -9.06 -10.71 0.59
N ILE A 76 -8.00 -11.16 1.26
CA ILE A 76 -7.79 -10.88 2.69
C ILE A 76 -7.69 -9.37 2.93
N ILE A 77 -6.86 -8.67 2.14
CA ILE A 77 -6.69 -7.22 2.23
C ILE A 77 -8.02 -6.49 1.97
N ILE A 78 -8.75 -6.86 0.90
CA ILE A 78 -10.02 -6.22 0.53
C ILE A 78 -11.08 -6.45 1.60
N LYS A 79 -11.20 -7.68 2.10
CA LYS A 79 -12.16 -8.05 3.16
C LYS A 79 -11.84 -7.31 4.46
N PHE A 80 -10.57 -7.16 4.80
CA PHE A 80 -10.13 -6.36 5.94
C PHE A 80 -10.57 -4.90 5.81
N LEU A 81 -10.25 -4.25 4.68
CA LEU A 81 -10.60 -2.85 4.43
C LEU A 81 -12.11 -2.58 4.51
N LYS A 82 -12.92 -3.50 3.98
CA LYS A 82 -14.40 -3.40 4.03
C LYS A 82 -14.98 -3.57 5.44
N ARG A 83 -14.25 -4.22 6.35
CA ARG A 83 -14.71 -4.50 7.73
C ARG A 83 -14.17 -3.53 8.76
N LEU A 84 -13.33 -2.57 8.36
CA LEU A 84 -12.77 -1.60 9.28
C LEU A 84 -13.86 -0.76 9.96
N PRO A 85 -13.80 -0.58 11.29
CA PRO A 85 -14.75 0.29 12.01
C PRO A 85 -14.76 1.71 11.45
N ARG A 86 -15.92 2.38 11.49
CA ARG A 86 -16.06 3.78 11.02
C ARG A 86 -15.11 4.76 11.72
N ARG A 87 -14.74 4.50 12.97
CA ARG A 87 -13.80 5.33 13.75
C ARG A 87 -12.36 5.32 13.22
N VAL A 88 -11.99 4.35 12.38
CA VAL A 88 -10.62 4.24 11.85
C VAL A 88 -10.40 5.32 10.81
N THR A 89 -9.54 6.29 11.00
CA THR A 89 -9.29 7.36 10.00
C THR A 89 -8.01 7.12 9.22
N ASP A 90 -7.06 6.39 9.81
CA ASP A 90 -5.68 6.31 9.35
C ASP A 90 -5.32 4.86 9.06
N LEU A 91 -4.66 4.64 7.91
CA LEU A 91 -4.26 3.32 7.42
C LEU A 91 -2.76 3.28 7.18
N TYR A 92 -2.07 2.49 7.98
CA TYR A 92 -0.63 2.23 7.89
C TYR A 92 -0.41 1.03 6.98
N ILE A 93 0.45 1.17 5.97
CA ILE A 93 0.74 0.12 5.00
C ILE A 93 2.24 -0.15 5.00
N CYS A 94 2.60 -1.29 5.58
CA CYS A 94 3.97 -1.60 5.94
C CYS A 94 4.50 -2.82 5.17
N CYS A 95 5.75 -2.73 4.74
CA CYS A 95 6.53 -3.84 4.21
C CYS A 95 7.96 -3.76 4.75
N SER A 96 8.84 -4.68 4.37
CA SER A 96 10.17 -4.78 4.99
C SER A 96 11.02 -3.50 4.88
N LYS A 97 10.92 -2.76 3.77
CA LYS A 97 11.67 -1.53 3.50
C LYS A 97 10.78 -0.33 3.11
N GLY A 98 9.46 -0.50 3.08
CA GLY A 98 8.51 0.53 2.65
C GLY A 98 8.52 0.89 1.15
N GLY A 99 9.50 0.44 0.36
CA GLY A 99 9.77 0.98 -0.98
C GLY A 99 8.95 0.42 -2.17
N SER A 100 8.41 -0.80 -2.04
CA SER A 100 7.88 -1.56 -3.18
C SER A 100 6.44 -2.10 -2.97
N ARG A 101 6.28 -3.09 -2.08
CA ARG A 101 4.95 -3.67 -1.77
C ARG A 101 3.98 -2.66 -1.13
N SER A 102 4.44 -1.90 -0.13
CA SER A 102 3.61 -0.90 0.55
C SER A 102 2.98 0.14 -0.39
N PRO A 103 3.76 0.85 -1.23
CA PRO A 103 3.18 1.83 -2.14
C PRO A 103 2.25 1.17 -3.17
N ALA A 104 2.51 -0.07 -3.61
CA ALA A 104 1.59 -0.78 -4.51
C ALA A 104 0.23 -1.07 -3.84
N VAL A 105 0.22 -1.51 -2.58
CA VAL A 105 -1.02 -1.69 -1.82
C VAL A 105 -1.72 -0.34 -1.61
N ALA A 106 -0.97 0.73 -1.27
CA ALA A 106 -1.53 2.07 -1.12
C ALA A 106 -2.19 2.60 -2.40
N ALA A 107 -1.54 2.44 -3.56
CA ALA A 107 -2.09 2.80 -4.86
C ALA A 107 -3.40 2.04 -5.14
N ALA A 108 -3.45 0.74 -4.82
CA ALA A 108 -4.67 -0.02 -4.97
C ALA A 108 -5.78 0.49 -4.02
N VAL A 109 -5.47 0.74 -2.74
CA VAL A 109 -6.42 1.30 -1.77
C VAL A 109 -7.00 2.63 -2.23
N LEU A 110 -6.18 3.53 -2.79
CA LEU A 110 -6.65 4.79 -3.38
C LEU A 110 -7.71 4.52 -4.45
N ARG A 111 -7.42 3.63 -5.41
CA ARG A 111 -8.37 3.24 -6.47
C ARG A 111 -9.66 2.62 -5.91
N LEU A 112 -9.55 1.73 -4.93
CA LEU A 112 -10.71 1.11 -4.27
C LEU A 112 -11.60 2.14 -3.57
N SER A 113 -11.03 3.23 -3.06
CA SER A 113 -11.78 4.34 -2.44
C SER A 113 -12.30 5.38 -3.45
N GLY A 114 -12.02 5.18 -4.74
CA GLY A 114 -12.38 6.10 -5.83
C GLY A 114 -11.46 7.33 -5.93
N ARG A 115 -10.28 7.29 -5.31
CA ARG A 115 -9.24 8.33 -5.39
C ARG A 115 -8.26 8.01 -6.52
N SER A 116 -7.50 9.03 -6.95
CA SER A 116 -6.41 8.84 -7.90
C SER A 116 -5.21 8.19 -7.22
N ASP A 117 -4.58 7.22 -7.89
CA ASP A 117 -3.33 6.60 -7.49
C ASP A 117 -2.09 7.31 -8.08
N ARG A 118 -2.28 8.40 -8.84
CA ARG A 118 -1.20 9.19 -9.44
C ARG A 118 -0.18 9.65 -8.41
N VAL A 119 -0.63 10.05 -7.23
CA VAL A 119 0.22 10.48 -6.12
C VAL A 119 1.27 9.43 -5.75
N VAL A 120 0.97 8.13 -5.94
CA VAL A 120 1.92 7.03 -5.72
C VAL A 120 2.80 6.81 -6.93
N TRP A 121 2.20 6.69 -8.11
CA TRP A 121 2.97 6.37 -9.33
C TRP A 121 3.88 7.50 -9.78
N ASP A 122 3.55 8.75 -9.45
CA ASP A 122 4.37 9.92 -9.76
C ASP A 122 5.44 10.20 -8.72
N ASN A 123 5.40 9.51 -7.56
CA ASN A 123 6.38 9.70 -6.51
C ASN A 123 7.71 9.01 -6.87
N PRO A 124 8.80 9.75 -7.07
CA PRO A 124 10.08 9.18 -7.48
C PRO A 124 10.83 8.44 -6.37
N CYS A 125 10.38 8.54 -5.11
CA CYS A 125 11.00 7.87 -3.97
C CYS A 125 10.55 6.41 -3.80
N TYR A 126 9.54 5.98 -4.57
CA TYR A 126 8.98 4.64 -4.49
C TYR A 126 8.99 3.97 -5.86
N VAL A 127 9.09 2.64 -5.83
CA VAL A 127 8.99 1.78 -7.02
C VAL A 127 7.88 0.77 -6.75
N PRO A 128 6.60 1.14 -6.94
CA PRO A 128 5.49 0.27 -6.57
C PRO A 128 5.53 -1.05 -7.35
N ASN A 129 5.47 -2.17 -6.63
CA ASN A 129 5.38 -3.51 -7.23
C ASN A 129 4.10 -3.62 -8.08
N TRP A 130 4.29 -3.78 -9.39
CA TRP A 130 3.16 -3.73 -10.32
C TRP A 130 2.23 -4.92 -10.19
N LEU A 131 2.76 -6.10 -9.83
CA LEU A 131 1.98 -7.32 -9.66
C LEU A 131 1.06 -7.19 -8.45
N VAL A 132 1.56 -6.63 -7.35
CA VAL A 132 0.76 -6.34 -6.14
C VAL A 132 -0.41 -5.43 -6.45
N TYR A 133 -0.13 -4.28 -7.09
CA TYR A 133 -1.17 -3.33 -7.45
C TYR A 133 -2.22 -3.98 -8.37
N GLN A 134 -1.77 -4.69 -9.39
CA GLN A 134 -2.63 -5.31 -10.39
C GLN A 134 -3.53 -6.40 -9.81
N THR A 135 -2.97 -7.29 -8.98
CA THR A 135 -3.71 -8.38 -8.35
C THR A 135 -4.79 -7.85 -7.42
N ILE A 136 -4.49 -6.84 -6.58
CA ILE A 136 -5.49 -6.25 -5.68
C ILE A 136 -6.59 -5.53 -6.47
N CYS A 137 -6.22 -4.76 -7.49
CA CYS A 137 -7.18 -4.04 -8.31
C CYS A 137 -8.13 -5.01 -9.05
N ARG A 138 -7.60 -6.06 -9.69
CA ARG A 138 -8.41 -7.05 -10.40
C ARG A 138 -9.34 -7.80 -9.45
N GLU A 139 -8.84 -8.22 -8.29
CA GLU A 139 -9.66 -8.89 -7.28
C GLU A 139 -10.78 -7.98 -6.73
N ALA A 140 -10.55 -6.66 -6.68
CA ALA A 140 -11.56 -5.69 -6.32
C ALA A 140 -12.59 -5.40 -7.42
N GLY A 141 -12.44 -5.99 -8.62
CA GLY A 141 -13.26 -5.72 -9.80
C GLY A 141 -12.87 -4.43 -10.52
N LEU A 142 -11.67 -3.88 -10.27
CA LEU A 142 -11.18 -2.67 -10.92
C LEU A 142 -10.43 -3.01 -12.21
N PHE A 143 -10.63 -2.16 -13.22
CA PHE A 143 -9.92 -2.26 -14.48
C PHE A 143 -8.43 -1.98 -14.29
N ALA A 144 -7.60 -3.01 -14.47
CA ALA A 144 -6.14 -2.97 -14.41
C ALA A 144 -5.50 -3.95 -15.43
N PRO A 145 -5.70 -3.71 -16.74
CA PRO A 145 -5.08 -4.52 -17.79
C PRO A 145 -3.56 -4.31 -17.82
N ASP A 146 -2.84 -5.24 -18.44
CA ASP A 146 -1.37 -5.23 -18.46
C ASP A 146 -0.79 -3.98 -19.11
N TRP A 147 -1.42 -3.46 -20.17
CA TRP A 147 -0.97 -2.23 -20.83
C TRP A 147 -1.06 -1.01 -19.91
N TYR A 148 -2.09 -0.93 -19.07
CA TYR A 148 -2.28 0.19 -18.15
C TYR A 148 -1.23 0.14 -17.05
N VAL A 149 -1.00 -1.04 -16.50
CA VAL A 149 0.02 -1.26 -15.47
C VAL A 149 1.43 -1.00 -16.02
N LYS A 150 1.73 -1.46 -17.24
CA LYS A 150 2.99 -1.13 -17.95
C LYS A 150 3.16 0.38 -18.15
N TYR A 151 2.08 1.10 -18.47
CA TYR A 151 2.11 2.56 -18.57
C TYR A 151 2.46 3.22 -17.22
N LEU A 152 1.84 2.77 -16.12
CA LEU A 152 2.12 3.28 -14.77
C LEU A 152 3.57 3.04 -14.34
N VAL A 153 4.12 1.86 -14.59
CA VAL A 153 5.53 1.53 -14.33
C VAL A 153 6.46 2.44 -15.13
N LYS A 154 6.20 2.63 -16.44
CA LYS A 154 6.99 3.55 -17.28
C LYS A 154 6.90 4.99 -16.77
N ARG A 155 5.74 5.41 -16.28
CA ARG A 155 5.52 6.75 -15.73
C ARG A 155 6.34 6.96 -14.46
N ASN A 156 6.29 6.03 -13.50
CA ASN A 156 7.09 6.07 -12.29
C ASN A 156 8.60 6.12 -12.59
N ARG A 157 9.06 5.30 -13.54
CA ARG A 157 10.46 5.34 -14.00
C ARG A 157 10.86 6.72 -14.54
N ARG A 158 9.99 7.41 -15.27
CA ARG A 158 10.28 8.78 -15.76
C ARG A 158 10.38 9.78 -14.61
N CYS A 159 9.53 9.66 -13.59
CA CYS A 159 9.62 10.51 -12.39
C CYS A 159 10.96 10.29 -11.67
N TYR A 160 11.37 9.04 -11.48
CA TYR A 160 12.67 8.70 -10.91
C TYR A 160 13.84 9.28 -11.72
N LEU A 161 13.85 9.08 -13.04
CA LEU A 161 14.93 9.62 -13.89
C LEU A 161 15.00 11.16 -13.84
N ARG A 162 13.85 11.85 -13.68
CA ARG A 162 13.80 13.30 -13.51
C ARG A 162 14.33 13.74 -12.15
N SER A 163 14.06 13.01 -11.07
CA SER A 163 14.59 13.35 -9.74
C SER A 163 16.10 13.17 -9.66
N VAL A 164 16.62 12.10 -10.27
CA VAL A 164 18.08 11.86 -10.40
C VAL A 164 18.76 13.03 -11.11
N ARG A 165 18.23 13.47 -12.25
CA ARG A 165 18.78 14.62 -13.00
C ARG A 165 18.77 15.93 -12.23
N ARG A 166 17.89 16.07 -11.23
CA ARG A 166 17.75 17.27 -10.40
C ARG A 166 18.56 17.20 -9.10
N GLY A 167 19.29 16.10 -8.86
CA GLY A 167 20.02 15.88 -7.61
C GLY A 167 19.12 15.71 -6.38
N SER A 168 17.82 15.46 -6.58
CA SER A 168 16.82 15.41 -5.50
C SER A 168 16.55 13.98 -5.02
N THR A 169 17.53 13.09 -5.13
CA THR A 169 17.44 11.71 -4.66
C THR A 169 18.03 11.60 -3.27
N GLY A 170 17.33 10.98 -2.30
CA GLY A 170 18.07 10.34 -1.22
C GLY A 170 17.53 10.34 0.20
N LYS A 171 16.28 10.70 0.52
CA LYS A 171 15.74 10.43 1.86
C LYS A 171 14.38 9.75 1.80
N TYR A 172 14.33 8.53 2.33
CA TYR A 172 13.08 7.81 2.61
C TYR A 172 12.51 8.39 3.91
N GLU A 173 11.44 9.17 3.80
CA GLU A 173 10.65 9.62 4.95
C GLU A 173 9.32 8.86 5.00
N ARG A 174 8.69 8.84 6.18
CA ARG A 174 7.29 8.44 6.33
C ARG A 174 6.48 9.23 5.32
N TRP A 175 5.79 8.54 4.42
CA TRP A 175 4.98 9.22 3.41
C TRP A 175 3.50 9.12 3.74
N GLN A 176 2.84 10.27 3.81
CA GLN A 176 1.43 10.41 4.14
C GLN A 176 0.65 10.90 2.92
N ILE A 177 -0.49 10.26 2.64
CA ILE A 177 -1.38 10.58 1.54
C ILE A 177 -2.75 10.97 2.11
N ILE A 178 -3.07 12.27 2.01
CA ILE A 178 -4.26 12.87 2.64
C ILE A 178 -5.45 12.95 1.66
N GLU A 179 -5.20 13.19 0.37
CA GLU A 179 -6.20 13.58 -0.68
C GLU A 179 -7.07 12.47 -1.28
#